data_AF-A0A401QGB6-F1
#
_entry.id   AF-A0A401QGB6-F1
#
_cell.length_a   1.000
_cell.length_b   1.000
_cell.length_c   1.000
_cell.angle_alpha   90.00
_cell.angle_beta   90.00
_cell.angle_gamma   90.00
#
_symmetry.space_group_name_H-M   'P 1'
#
loop_
_entity.id
_entity.type
_entity.pdbx_description
1 polymer ?
#
loop_
_entity_poly.entity_id
_entity_poly.type
_entity_poly.pdbx_seq_one_letter_code
_entity_poly.pdbx_strand_id
1 'polypeptide(L)' 'GLDAADNDPNAPPYDTALIYDYEGEGSLAETLSSITSLASDSDQDYNYLSDWGPRFKKLADMYGDH' A
#
# COMPACT_ATOMS: atom_id res chain seq x y z
N GLY A 1 -53.60 35.26 20.31
CA GLY A 1 -53.50 35.65 18.89
C GLY A 1 -52.06 35.96 18.56
N LEU A 2 -51.55 37.10 19.06
CA LEU A 2 -50.16 37.52 18.85
C LEU A 2 -49.13 36.61 19.53
N ASP A 3 -49.31 36.36 20.83
CA ASP A 3 -48.40 35.50 21.63
C ASP A 3 -48.27 34.06 21.10
N ALA A 4 -49.29 33.55 20.40
CA ALA A 4 -49.25 32.23 19.77
C ALA A 4 -48.50 32.22 18.43
N ALA A 5 -48.47 33.36 17.72
CA ALA A 5 -47.76 33.52 16.47
C ALA A 5 -46.26 33.77 16.71
N ASP A 6 -45.92 34.49 17.79
CA ASP A 6 -44.54 34.80 18.15
C ASP A 6 -43.77 33.58 18.67
N ASN A 7 -44.48 32.54 19.13
CA ASN A 7 -43.91 31.31 19.67
C ASN A 7 -44.17 30.07 18.79
N ASP A 8 -44.51 30.25 17.51
CA ASP A 8 -44.74 29.12 16.60
C ASP A 8 -43.40 28.42 16.26
N PRO A 9 -43.19 27.15 16.65
CA PRO A 9 -41.96 26.42 16.36
C PRO A 9 -41.79 26.06 14.88
N ASN A 10 -42.84 26.25 14.06
CA ASN A 10 -42.77 26.10 12.61
C ASN A 10 -42.42 27.44 11.93
N ALA A 11 -42.21 28.51 12.69
CA ALA A 11 -41.70 29.75 12.13
C ALA A 11 -40.22 29.58 11.71
N PRO A 12 -39.83 30.04 10.51
CA PRO A 12 -38.43 29.97 10.05
C PRO A 12 -37.46 30.75 10.95
N PRO A 13 -36.14 30.44 10.89
CA PRO A 13 -35.48 29.54 9.93
C PRO A 13 -35.46 28.09 10.40
N TYR A 14 -35.75 27.18 9.47
CA TYR A 14 -35.57 25.75 9.70
C TYR A 14 -34.09 25.37 9.68
N ASP A 15 -33.76 24.27 10.34
CA ASP A 15 -32.43 23.68 10.27
C ASP A 15 -32.12 23.17 8.86
N THR A 16 -30.86 23.26 8.48
CA THR A 16 -30.37 22.73 7.19
C THR A 16 -29.22 21.76 7.43
N ALA A 17 -29.25 20.64 6.73
CA ALA A 17 -28.14 19.69 6.72
C ALA A 17 -27.13 20.08 5.65
N LEU A 18 -25.84 20.01 5.99
CA LEU A 18 -24.75 20.15 5.02
C LEU A 18 -24.23 18.76 4.66
N ILE A 19 -24.24 18.45 3.37
CA ILE A 19 -23.74 17.19 2.84
C ILE A 19 -22.31 17.41 2.38
N TYR A 20 -21.40 16.54 2.84
CA TYR A 20 -19.99 16.56 2.48
C TYR A 20 -19.61 15.20 1.88
N ASP A 21 -19.05 15.22 0.68
CA ASP A 21 -18.70 14.04 -0.12
C ASP A 21 -17.34 14.20 -0.84
N TYR A 22 -16.53 15.17 -0.42
CA TYR A 22 -15.24 15.43 -1.04
C TYR A 22 -14.22 14.32 -0.74
N GLU A 23 -13.78 13.61 -1.78
CA GLU A 23 -12.87 12.46 -1.71
C GLU A 23 -11.38 12.83 -1.82
N GLY A 24 -11.06 14.05 -2.28
CA GLY A 24 -9.70 14.48 -2.60
C GLY A 24 -9.41 14.45 -4.10
N GLU A 25 -8.18 14.85 -4.47
CA GLU A 25 -7.77 15.06 -5.87
C GLU A 25 -7.04 13.85 -6.49
N GLY A 26 -7.04 12.69 -5.84
CA GLY A 26 -6.39 11.48 -6.36
C GLY A 26 -4.88 11.62 -6.60
N SER A 27 -4.15 12.20 -5.64
CA SER A 27 -2.71 12.44 -5.77
C SER A 27 -1.92 11.13 -5.94
N LEU A 28 -0.94 11.16 -6.84
CA LEU A 28 0.01 10.06 -7.00
C LEU A 28 0.88 9.92 -5.74
N ALA A 29 1.03 8.69 -5.25
CA ALA A 29 2.02 8.40 -4.22
C ALA A 29 3.42 8.53 -4.85
N GLU A 30 4.21 9.51 -4.39
CA GLU A 30 5.48 9.91 -5.02
C GLU A 30 6.50 8.77 -5.06
N THR A 31 6.81 8.17 -3.91
CA THR A 31 7.71 7.02 -3.82
C THR A 31 7.26 6.06 -2.73
N LEU A 32 7.32 4.77 -3.01
CA LEU A 32 7.11 3.70 -2.05
C LEU A 32 8.42 2.95 -1.85
N SER A 33 8.72 2.60 -0.59
CA SER A 33 9.85 1.73 -0.30
C SER A 33 9.63 0.36 -0.92
N SER A 34 10.68 -0.21 -1.52
CA SER A 34 10.60 -1.58 -2.04
C SER A 34 10.44 -2.59 -0.89
N ILE A 35 9.66 -3.64 -1.13
CA ILE A 35 9.44 -4.74 -0.16
C ILE A 35 10.67 -5.65 -0.06
N THR A 36 11.70 -5.45 -0.89
CA THR A 36 12.92 -6.25 -0.87
C THR A 36 13.50 -6.25 0.54
N SER A 37 13.25 -7.36 1.25
CA SER A 37 14.01 -7.74 2.42
C SER A 37 15.46 -7.64 2.01
N LEU A 38 16.29 -6.98 2.83
CA LEU A 38 17.73 -6.98 2.67
C LEU A 38 18.14 -8.41 2.26
N ALA A 39 18.38 -8.62 0.98
CA ALA A 39 19.24 -9.68 0.53
C ALA A 39 20.61 -9.18 0.99
N SER A 40 20.83 -9.21 2.31
CA SER A 40 22.17 -9.28 2.84
C SER A 40 22.81 -10.36 2.01
N ASP A 41 23.90 -10.01 1.37
CA ASP A 41 24.84 -10.80 0.58
C ASP A 41 25.05 -12.20 1.20
N SER A 42 24.01 -13.04 1.16
CA SER A 42 23.85 -14.20 2.02
C SER A 42 24.24 -15.39 1.18
N ASP A 43 25.44 -15.85 1.54
CA ASP A 43 26.16 -17.03 1.11
C ASP A 43 26.01 -17.35 -0.36
N GLN A 44 26.96 -16.81 -1.14
CA GLN A 44 27.33 -17.26 -2.47
C GLN A 44 27.87 -18.72 -2.46
N ASP A 45 27.26 -19.61 -1.69
CA ASP A 45 27.50 -21.05 -1.69
C ASP A 45 26.56 -21.69 -2.71
N TYR A 46 27.15 -22.18 -3.80
CA TYR A 46 26.44 -22.83 -4.89
C TYR A 46 26.75 -24.34 -4.97
N ASN A 47 27.18 -24.96 -3.87
CA ASN A 47 27.55 -26.38 -3.81
C ASN A 47 26.42 -27.32 -4.30
N TYR A 48 25.17 -26.92 -4.13
CA TYR A 48 23.99 -27.66 -4.60
C TYR A 48 23.91 -27.81 -6.14
N LEU A 49 24.64 -27.00 -6.92
CA LEU A 49 24.70 -27.15 -8.38
C LEU A 49 25.35 -28.46 -8.82
N SER A 50 26.23 -29.03 -7.98
CA SER A 50 26.89 -30.32 -8.24
C SER A 50 25.89 -31.48 -8.28
N ASP A 51 24.82 -31.40 -7.49
CA ASP A 51 23.80 -32.44 -7.36
C ASP A 51 22.68 -32.35 -8.42
N TRP A 52 22.60 -31.26 -9.19
CA TRP A 52 21.55 -31.07 -10.21
C TRP A 52 21.80 -31.83 -11.53
N GLY A 53 22.96 -32.46 -11.66
CA GLY A 53 23.30 -33.34 -12.78
C GLY A 53 23.97 -32.65 -13.98
N PRO A 54 24.20 -33.38 -15.08
CA PRO A 54 25.19 -33.01 -16.10
C PRO A 54 24.87 -31.73 -16.87
N ARG A 55 23.60 -31.31 -16.93
CA ARG A 55 23.19 -30.04 -17.55
C ARG A 55 23.72 -28.81 -16.79
N PHE A 56 23.96 -28.96 -15.49
CA PHE A 56 24.42 -27.89 -14.61
C PHE A 56 25.92 -27.94 -14.35
N LYS A 57 26.64 -28.92 -14.90
CA LYS A 57 28.08 -29.09 -14.70
C LYS A 57 28.88 -27.81 -14.95
N LYS A 58 28.62 -27.11 -16.06
CA LYS A 58 29.32 -25.86 -16.36
C LYS A 58 29.07 -24.76 -15.31
N LEU A 59 27.88 -24.72 -14.71
CA LEU A 59 27.57 -23.77 -13.64
C LEU A 59 28.23 -24.21 -12.32
N ALA A 60 28.19 -25.52 -12.00
CA ALA A 60 28.89 -26.07 -10.85
C ALA A 60 30.40 -25.81 -10.91
N ASP A 61 31.02 -26.00 -12.08
CA ASP A 61 32.45 -25.74 -12.31
C ASP A 61 32.79 -24.24 -12.15
N MET A 62 31.85 -23.31 -12.45
CA MET A 62 32.09 -21.86 -12.35
C MET A 62 31.84 -21.29 -10.94
N TYR A 63 30.93 -21.88 -10.16
CA TYR A 63 30.45 -21.34 -8.90
C TYR A 63 30.74 -22.23 -7.67
N GLY A 64 31.31 -23.43 -7.86
CA GLY A 64 31.62 -24.39 -6.80
C GLY A 64 33.10 -24.49 -6.41
N ASP A 65 33.99 -23.68 -7.03
CA ASP A 65 35.46 -23.77 -6.82
C ASP A 65 35.94 -22.88 -5.66
N HIS A 66 35.45 -23.17 -4.46
CA HIS A 66 36.01 -22.76 -3.16
C HIS A 66 36.22 -23.96 -2.25
#